data_AF-A0A8H7I5P6-F1
#
_entry.id   AF-A0A8H7I5P6-F1
#
_cell.length_a   1.000
_cell.length_b   1.000
_cell.length_c   1.000
_cell.angle_alpha   90.00
_cell.angle_beta   90.00
_cell.angle_gamma   90.00
#
_symmetry.space_group_name_H-M   'P 1'
#
loop_
_entity.id
_entity.type
_entity.pdbx_description
1 polymer ?
#
loop_
_entity_poly.entity_id
_entity_poly.type
_entity_poly.pdbx_seq_one_letter_code
_entity_poly.pdbx_strand_id
1 'polypeptide(L)'
;MAKFKEAFANPNAKRAAARKIAALTQTTTKSEYITEFCNLVVELDWNKEAYIAQFTCGLHWKVKELLSTKDNIPNKLEAIFAASIKIDNTRQENKENCPKK
;
A
#
# COMPACT_ATOMS: atom_id res chain seq x y z
N MET A 1 -22.78 23.14 -25.68
CA MET A 1 -22.15 23.29 -24.34
C MET A 1 -22.19 21.94 -23.65
N ALA A 2 -21.06 21.25 -23.57
CA ALA A 2 -20.98 19.87 -23.10
C ALA A 2 -21.04 19.80 -21.55
N LYS A 3 -22.21 19.46 -21.01
CA LYS A 3 -22.44 19.17 -19.58
C LYS A 3 -22.79 17.69 -19.40
N PHE A 4 -21.86 16.79 -19.72
CA PHE A 4 -22.03 15.35 -19.51
C PHE A 4 -20.70 14.64 -19.24
N LYS A 5 -19.86 15.19 -18.35
CA LYS A 5 -18.62 14.52 -17.94
C LYS A 5 -18.49 14.32 -16.44
N GLU A 6 -19.61 14.34 -15.72
CA GLU A 6 -19.63 14.26 -14.25
C GLU A 6 -20.79 13.38 -13.76
N ALA A 7 -20.92 12.17 -14.30
CA ALA A 7 -21.97 11.23 -13.89
C ALA A 7 -21.48 9.79 -13.61
N PHE A 8 -20.17 9.52 -13.74
CA PHE A 8 -19.61 8.17 -13.56
C PHE A 8 -18.90 7.94 -12.23
N ALA A 9 -19.03 8.85 -11.25
CA ALA A 9 -18.67 8.52 -9.88
C ALA A 9 -19.76 7.61 -9.29
N ASN A 10 -19.75 6.33 -9.69
CA ASN A 10 -20.66 5.33 -9.16
C ASN A 10 -20.40 5.19 -7.65
N PRO A 11 -21.34 5.55 -6.76
CA PRO A 11 -21.16 5.42 -5.31
C PRO A 11 -20.84 3.98 -4.89
N ASN A 12 -21.30 3.01 -5.68
CA ASN A 12 -20.98 1.60 -5.48
C ASN A 12 -19.51 1.29 -5.80
N ALA A 13 -18.89 1.99 -6.76
CA ALA A 13 -17.47 1.84 -7.08
C ALA A 13 -16.59 2.32 -5.90
N LYS A 14 -16.87 3.49 -5.32
CA LYS A 14 -16.16 3.96 -4.11
C LYS A 14 -16.32 2.98 -2.94
N ARG A 15 -17.52 2.44 -2.73
CA ARG A 15 -17.78 1.46 -1.68
C ARG A 15 -17.07 0.12 -1.95
N ALA A 16 -16.98 -0.29 -3.21
CA ALA A 16 -16.23 -1.48 -3.61
C ALA A 16 -14.73 -1.28 -3.42
N ALA A 17 -14.18 -0.12 -3.81
CA ALA A 17 -12.79 0.25 -3.59
C ALA A 17 -12.43 0.26 -2.10
N ALA A 18 -13.30 0.83 -1.26
CA ALA A 18 -13.13 0.84 0.20
C ALA A 18 -13.09 -0.58 0.79
N ARG A 19 -13.92 -1.49 0.30
CA ARG A 19 -13.89 -2.91 0.72
C ARG A 19 -12.63 -3.61 0.23
N LYS A 20 -12.21 -3.35 -1.01
CA LYS A 20 -10.98 -3.92 -1.59
C LYS A 20 -9.76 -3.46 -0.81
N ILE A 21 -9.60 -2.14 -0.58
CA ILE A 21 -8.44 -1.60 0.14
C ILE A 21 -8.40 -2.09 1.60
N ALA A 22 -9.58 -2.28 2.23
CA ALA A 22 -9.70 -2.83 3.57
C ALA A 22 -9.25 -4.31 3.65
N ALA A 23 -9.55 -5.09 2.62
CA ALA A 23 -9.14 -6.50 2.51
C ALA A 23 -7.75 -6.68 1.88
N LEU A 24 -7.16 -5.60 1.36
CA LEU A 24 -5.88 -5.64 0.64
C LEU A 24 -4.76 -5.93 1.65
N THR A 25 -4.20 -7.12 1.51
CA THR A 25 -3.09 -7.60 2.33
C THR A 25 -1.92 -7.97 1.43
N GLN A 26 -0.70 -7.77 1.91
CA GLN A 26 0.50 -8.09 1.15
C GLN A 26 0.69 -9.61 1.09
N THR A 27 0.12 -10.24 0.05
CA THR A 27 0.24 -11.69 -0.22
C THR A 27 1.20 -11.99 -1.38
N THR A 28 1.29 -11.09 -2.35
CA THR A 28 2.15 -11.20 -3.54
C THR A 28 3.39 -10.30 -3.42
N THR A 29 4.03 -9.99 -4.57
CA THR A 29 5.16 -9.06 -4.62
C THR A 29 4.73 -7.65 -4.18
N LYS A 30 5.64 -6.94 -3.50
CA LYS A 30 5.30 -5.64 -2.90
C LYS A 30 5.01 -4.56 -3.93
N SER A 31 5.63 -4.63 -5.10
CA SER A 31 5.37 -3.70 -6.20
C SER A 31 3.93 -3.82 -6.69
N GLU A 32 3.42 -5.05 -6.79
CA GLU A 32 2.03 -5.32 -7.18
C GLU A 32 1.06 -4.83 -6.11
N TYR A 33 1.34 -5.13 -4.83
CA TYR A 33 0.58 -4.61 -3.70
C TYR A 33 0.49 -3.08 -3.68
N ILE A 34 1.61 -2.38 -3.89
CA ILE A 34 1.64 -0.90 -3.95
C ILE A 34 0.88 -0.39 -5.16
N THR A 35 1.00 -1.05 -6.32
CA THR A 35 0.28 -0.66 -7.54
C THR A 35 -1.23 -0.78 -7.36
N GLU A 36 -1.70 -1.91 -6.80
CA GLU A 36 -3.12 -2.09 -6.47
C GLU A 36 -3.60 -1.07 -5.44
N PHE A 37 -2.80 -0.80 -4.41
CA PHE A 37 -3.13 0.22 -3.41
C PHE A 37 -3.25 1.60 -4.05
N CYS A 38 -2.30 2.03 -4.89
CA CYS A 38 -2.36 3.31 -5.60
C CYS A 38 -3.59 3.43 -6.51
N ASN A 39 -3.95 2.37 -7.24
CA ASN A 39 -5.16 2.36 -8.07
C ASN A 39 -6.43 2.56 -7.23
N LEU A 40 -6.52 1.90 -6.08
CA LEU A 40 -7.65 2.03 -5.16
C LEU A 40 -7.68 3.41 -4.48
N VAL A 41 -6.52 3.99 -4.19
CA VAL A 41 -6.40 5.35 -3.63
C VAL A 41 -6.98 6.40 -4.56
N VAL A 42 -6.80 6.27 -5.89
CA VAL A 42 -7.35 7.22 -6.88
C VAL A 42 -8.89 7.18 -6.94
N GLU A 43 -9.49 6.02 -6.68
CA GLU A 43 -10.95 5.89 -6.62
C GLU A 43 -11.54 6.36 -5.28
N LEU A 44 -10.70 6.48 -4.24
CA LEU A 44 -11.06 6.88 -2.89
C LEU A 44 -10.68 8.34 -2.63
N ASP A 45 -11.39 8.98 -1.73
CA ASP A 45 -11.10 10.36 -1.31
C ASP A 45 -10.91 10.37 0.21
N TRP A 46 -10.05 9.47 0.70
CA TRP A 46 -9.74 9.38 2.12
C TRP A 46 -8.68 10.41 2.50
N ASN A 47 -8.63 10.75 3.78
CA ASN A 47 -7.53 11.56 4.28
C ASN A 47 -6.21 10.77 4.26
N LYS A 48 -5.09 11.51 4.27
CA LYS A 48 -3.74 10.92 4.20
C LYS A 48 -3.44 9.96 5.36
N GLU A 49 -3.93 10.27 6.56
CA GLU A 49 -3.72 9.44 7.75
C GLU A 49 -4.43 8.09 7.62
N ALA A 50 -5.62 8.06 7.03
CA ALA A 50 -6.37 6.85 6.75
C ALA A 50 -5.67 5.99 5.71
N TYR A 51 -5.07 6.57 4.67
CA TYR A 51 -4.24 5.81 3.74
C TYR A 51 -3.00 5.21 4.41
N ILE A 52 -2.32 5.97 5.27
CA ILE A 52 -1.16 5.48 6.02
C ILE A 52 -1.57 4.34 6.94
N ALA A 53 -2.66 4.50 7.69
CA ALA A 53 -3.18 3.47 8.59
C ALA A 53 -3.59 2.20 7.83
N GLN A 54 -4.29 2.33 6.70
CA GLN A 54 -4.71 1.18 5.91
C GLN A 54 -3.54 0.46 5.28
N PHE A 55 -2.59 1.20 4.70
CA PHE A 55 -1.37 0.63 4.12
C PHE A 55 -0.57 -0.12 5.18
N THR A 56 -0.30 0.51 6.32
CA THR A 56 0.44 -0.12 7.42
C THR A 56 -0.31 -1.29 8.05
N CYS A 57 -1.65 -1.32 8.01
CA CYS A 57 -2.46 -2.46 8.42
C CYS A 57 -2.31 -3.65 7.45
N GLY A 58 -2.32 -3.41 6.14
CA GLY A 58 -2.22 -4.45 5.11
C GLY A 58 -0.79 -4.98 4.86
N LEU A 59 0.26 -4.30 5.35
CA LEU A 59 1.64 -4.76 5.24
C LEU A 59 1.88 -6.12 5.92
N HIS A 60 2.80 -6.91 5.36
CA HIS A 60 3.22 -8.16 5.97
C HIS A 60 3.94 -7.91 7.32
N TRP A 61 3.68 -8.72 8.35
CA TRP A 61 4.17 -8.51 9.73
C TRP A 61 5.68 -8.24 9.83
N LYS A 62 6.50 -8.98 9.07
CA LYS A 62 7.97 -8.81 9.07
C LYS A 62 8.42 -7.44 8.55
N VAL A 63 7.64 -6.84 7.66
CA VAL A 63 7.89 -5.49 7.13
C VAL A 63 7.52 -4.47 8.17
N LYS A 64 6.40 -4.67 8.88
CA LYS A 64 6.00 -3.80 10.00
C LYS A 64 7.06 -3.80 11.10
N GLU A 65 7.57 -4.97 11.48
CA GLU A 65 8.65 -5.09 12.46
C GLU A 65 9.87 -4.23 12.09
N LEU A 66 10.35 -4.36 10.84
CA LEU A 66 11.50 -3.59 10.35
C LEU A 66 11.21 -2.09 10.17
N LEU A 67 9.95 -1.72 9.89
CA LEU A 67 9.53 -0.32 9.86
C LEU A 67 9.47 0.27 11.27
N SER A 68 9.01 -0.48 12.28
CA SER A 68 8.97 -0.04 13.68
C SER A 68 10.37 0.19 14.26
N THR A 69 11.40 -0.47 13.74
CA THR A 69 12.80 -0.22 14.13
C THR A 69 13.34 1.11 13.57
N LYS A 70 12.68 1.72 12.58
CA LYS A 70 13.07 3.04 12.09
C LYS A 70 12.45 4.11 12.98
N ASP A 71 13.28 4.77 13.79
CA ASP A 71 12.90 5.86 14.71
C ASP A 71 12.14 7.03 14.04
N ASN A 72 12.18 7.12 12.71
CA ASN A 72 11.44 8.11 11.93
C ASN A 72 10.72 7.39 10.79
N ILE A 73 9.56 6.79 11.07
CA ILE A 73 8.64 6.39 10.01
C ILE A 73 8.16 7.70 9.37
N PRO A 74 8.55 7.97 8.11
CA PRO A 74 8.24 9.23 7.50
C PRO A 74 6.72 9.37 7.35
N ASN A 75 6.17 10.51 7.79
CA ASN A 75 4.73 10.78 7.75
C ASN A 75 4.22 11.11 6.33
N LYS A 76 4.86 10.51 5.31
CA LYS A 76 4.57 10.66 3.88
C LYS A 76 4.38 9.27 3.29
N LEU A 77 3.23 9.06 2.65
CA LEU A 77 2.84 7.79 2.04
C LEU A 77 3.92 7.28 1.06
N GLU A 78 4.42 8.15 0.18
CA GLU A 78 5.52 7.86 -0.75
C GLU A 78 6.79 7.33 -0.06
N ALA A 79 7.13 7.91 1.10
CA ALA A 79 8.32 7.53 1.83
C ALA A 79 8.12 6.16 2.53
N ILE A 80 6.89 5.86 2.97
CA ILE A 80 6.52 4.54 3.47
C ILE A 80 6.58 3.49 2.34
N PHE A 81 6.14 3.83 1.12
CA PHE A 81 6.26 2.95 -0.04
C PHE A 81 7.71 2.64 -0.37
N ALA A 82 8.55 3.68 -0.51
CA ALA A 82 9.97 3.53 -0.79
C ALA A 82 10.69 2.70 0.30
N ALA A 83 10.40 2.98 1.58
CA ALA A 83 10.96 2.22 2.69
C ALA A 83 10.52 0.75 2.66
N SER A 84 9.26 0.49 2.32
CA SER A 84 8.70 -0.85 2.21
C SER A 84 9.35 -1.65 1.08
N ILE A 85 9.52 -1.04 -0.10
CA ILE A 85 10.22 -1.65 -1.24
C ILE A 85 11.66 -2.00 -0.85
N LYS A 86 12.40 -1.05 -0.28
CA LYS A 86 13.80 -1.27 0.14
C LYS A 86 13.92 -2.45 1.12
N ILE A 87 13.04 -2.51 2.13
CA ILE A 87 13.02 -3.61 3.10
C ILE A 87 12.75 -4.96 2.41
N ASP A 88 11.89 -4.98 1.40
CA ASP A 88 11.57 -6.21 0.66
C ASP A 88 12.73 -6.70 -0.17
N ASN A 89 13.35 -5.80 -0.94
CA ASN A 89 14.50 -6.12 -1.78
C ASN A 89 15.64 -6.67 -0.93
N THR A 90 15.98 -6.00 0.18
CA THR A 90 16.99 -6.50 1.13
C THR A 90 16.61 -7.85 1.72
N ARG A 91 15.33 -8.11 2.02
CA ARG A 91 14.89 -9.42 2.51
C ARG A 91 15.02 -10.51 1.44
N GLN A 92 14.69 -10.21 0.20
CA GLN A 92 14.81 -11.13 -0.92
C GLN A 92 16.28 -11.46 -1.20
N GLU A 93 17.14 -10.44 -1.28
CA GLU A 93 18.60 -10.59 -1.40
C GLU A 93 19.18 -11.44 -0.25
N ASN A 94 18.75 -11.19 0.99
CA ASN A 94 19.20 -11.96 2.15
C ASN A 94 18.73 -13.42 2.11
N LYS A 95 17.55 -13.72 1.54
CA LYS A 95 17.10 -15.10 1.33
C LYS A 95 17.92 -15.80 0.26
N GLU A 96 18.25 -15.11 -0.83
CA GLU A 96 19.05 -15.64 -1.94
C GLU A 96 20.51 -15.87 -1.53
N ASN A 97 21.06 -15.01 -0.68
CA ASN A 97 22.41 -15.12 -0.13
C ASN A 97 22.51 -16.03 1.10
N CYS A 98 21.39 -16.52 1.65
CA CYS A 98 21.44 -17.45 2.77
C CYS A 98 21.95 -18.81 2.27
N PRO A 99 23.04 -19.37 2.84
CA PRO A 99 23.47 -20.70 2.46
C PRO A 99 22.35 -21.69 2.78
N LYS A 100 21.88 -22.41 1.76
CA LYS A 100 20.92 -23.51 1.94
C LYS A 100 21.62 -24.57 2.79
N LYS A 101 21.19 -24.71 4.05
CA LYS A 101 21.61 -25.79 4.93
C LYS A 101 21.07 -27.13 4.45
#